data_AF-A0A553N7D9-F1
#
_entry.id   AF-A0A553N7D9-F1
#
_cell.length_a   1.000
_cell.length_b   1.000
_cell.length_c   1.000
_cell.angle_alpha   90.00
_cell.angle_beta   90.00
_cell.angle_gamma   90.00
#
_symmetry.space_group_name_H-M   'P 1'
#
loop_
_entity.id
_entity.type
_entity.pdbx_description
1 polymer ?
#
loop_
_entity_poly.entity_id
_entity_poly.type
_entity_poly.pdbx_seq_one_letter_code
_entity_poly.pdbx_strand_id
1 'polypeptide(L)'
;MGLMLSKNIQKLTRGSNSRKGSNRGEIPRPSSPPRGLATILRSPSLTDEFHKYLHDLDEDTEEDGLRQNWLDFVMSCRELKEVIESGTENNHKVKVQNILRKMATDFFNGKDNAKRVSLSNPVLWTKCQGLCVKAKAKNARDLSPIWLAHDDVIKSLDDIHQPFLLQRYDERNGGNVLADAVQCLL
;
A
#
# COMPACT_ATOMS: atom_id res chain seq x y z
N MET A 1 -52.38 -26.19 45.13
CA MET A 1 -52.86 -24.83 45.47
C MET A 1 -51.68 -23.88 45.48
N GLY A 2 -51.78 -22.73 44.79
CA GLY A 2 -50.78 -21.63 44.71
C GLY A 2 -49.77 -21.80 43.56
N LEU A 3 -49.79 -21.14 42.38
CA LEU A 3 -49.92 -19.71 42.00
C LEU A 3 -48.90 -18.83 42.77
N MET A 4 -48.02 -17.99 42.19
CA MET A 4 -48.02 -17.25 40.92
C MET A 4 -46.60 -16.79 40.49
N LEU A 5 -46.42 -16.69 39.17
CA LEU A 5 -45.40 -15.89 38.48
C LEU A 5 -45.59 -14.38 38.74
N SER A 6 -44.51 -13.63 38.93
CA SER A 6 -44.52 -12.16 38.90
C SER A 6 -43.70 -11.63 37.71
N LYS A 7 -44.36 -10.85 36.85
CA LYS A 7 -43.80 -10.01 35.78
C LYS A 7 -43.97 -8.53 36.16
N ASN A 8 -43.29 -7.66 35.41
CA ASN A 8 -43.38 -6.19 35.28
C ASN A 8 -42.43 -5.36 36.14
N ILE A 9 -41.68 -4.47 35.48
CA ILE A 9 -42.01 -3.03 35.38
C ILE A 9 -41.30 -2.44 34.14
N GLN A 10 -42.09 -1.87 33.23
CA GLN A 10 -41.64 -0.91 32.21
C GLN A 10 -41.66 0.49 32.81
N LYS A 11 -40.74 1.38 32.40
CA LYS A 11 -40.94 2.83 32.57
C LYS A 11 -40.39 3.60 31.36
N LEU A 12 -41.32 4.05 30.52
CA LEU A 12 -41.13 5.15 29.56
C LEU A 12 -40.85 6.46 30.31
N THR A 13 -39.97 7.29 29.76
CA THR A 13 -40.14 8.76 29.82
C THR A 13 -39.79 9.38 28.47
N ARG A 14 -40.58 10.38 28.09
CA ARG A 14 -40.62 11.09 26.81
C ARG A 14 -40.63 12.59 27.14
N GLY A 15 -39.85 13.40 26.43
CA GLY A 15 -39.90 14.88 26.44
C GLY A 15 -38.64 15.40 25.73
N SER A 16 -38.67 16.03 24.56
CA SER A 16 -39.33 17.26 24.06
C SER A 16 -38.27 18.35 23.82
N ASN A 17 -38.35 18.95 22.61
CA ASN A 17 -37.38 19.81 21.92
C ASN A 17 -36.89 21.07 22.68
N SER A 18 -35.66 21.50 22.34
CA SER A 18 -35.32 22.93 22.22
C SER A 18 -34.33 23.17 21.08
N ARG A 19 -34.73 24.03 20.13
CA ARG A 19 -33.89 24.61 19.07
C ARG A 19 -33.13 25.81 19.65
N LYS A 20 -31.82 25.91 19.42
CA LYS A 20 -31.15 27.21 19.23
C LYS A 20 -29.82 27.02 18.51
N GLY A 21 -29.68 27.65 17.35
CA GLY A 21 -28.53 27.55 16.49
C GLY A 21 -27.25 28.13 17.09
N SER A 22 -26.13 27.59 16.64
CA SER A 22 -24.86 28.30 16.60
C SER A 22 -24.21 28.01 15.26
N ASN A 23 -24.28 29.01 14.37
CA ASN A 23 -23.42 29.10 13.20
C ASN A 23 -21.97 29.18 13.69
N ARG A 24 -21.24 28.07 13.61
CA ARG A 24 -19.79 28.09 13.48
C ARG A 24 -19.46 27.16 12.33
N GLY A 25 -18.86 27.74 11.29
CA GLY A 25 -18.49 27.04 10.06
C GLY A 25 -17.77 25.75 10.38
N GLU A 26 -18.45 24.63 10.15
CA GLU A 26 -17.78 23.35 9.98
C GLU A 26 -17.00 23.48 8.67
N ILE A 27 -15.72 23.85 8.79
CA ILE A 27 -14.73 23.51 7.76
C ILE A 27 -14.94 22.01 7.52
N PRO A 28 -15.27 21.56 6.29
CA PRO A 28 -15.35 20.15 6.00
C PRO A 28 -13.96 19.57 6.29
N ARG A 29 -13.79 18.92 7.44
CA ARG A 29 -12.61 18.10 7.68
C ARG A 29 -12.62 17.09 6.54
N PRO A 30 -11.58 17.01 5.68
CA PRO A 30 -11.54 15.94 4.71
C PRO A 30 -11.42 14.65 5.50
N SER A 31 -12.56 13.98 5.69
CA SER A 31 -12.69 12.64 6.26
C SER A 31 -12.16 11.64 5.24
N SER A 32 -10.88 11.76 4.90
CA SER A 32 -10.15 10.70 4.23
C SER A 32 -9.50 9.86 5.34
N PRO A 33 -9.67 8.52 5.33
CA PRO A 33 -8.92 7.67 6.25
C PRO A 33 -7.42 7.93 6.09
N PRO A 34 -6.58 7.63 7.12
CA PRO A 34 -5.13 7.76 6.98
C PRO A 34 -4.72 6.99 5.73
N ARG A 35 -4.25 7.72 4.71
CA ARG A 35 -3.78 7.12 3.47
C ARG A 35 -2.43 6.52 3.82
N GLY A 36 -2.39 5.21 4.01
CA GLY A 36 -1.13 4.49 4.20
C GLY A 36 -0.59 4.00 2.87
N LEU A 37 0.63 3.48 2.86
CA LEU A 37 1.20 2.81 1.69
C LEU A 37 0.26 1.73 1.13
N ALA A 38 -0.46 1.00 1.99
CA ALA A 38 -1.47 0.03 1.58
C ALA A 38 -2.60 0.62 0.71
N THR A 39 -2.96 1.89 0.90
CA THR A 39 -3.97 2.57 0.07
C THR A 39 -3.43 2.86 -1.32
N ILE A 40 -2.15 3.26 -1.40
CA ILE A 40 -1.45 3.51 -2.67
C ILE A 40 -1.39 2.21 -3.46
N LEU A 41 -0.83 1.15 -2.85
CA LEU A 41 -0.61 -0.15 -3.50
C LEU A 41 -1.91 -0.84 -3.94
N ARG A 42 -3.07 -0.51 -3.36
CA ARG A 42 -4.38 -1.07 -3.76
C ARG A 42 -4.95 -0.41 -5.01
N SER A 43 -4.60 0.83 -5.32
CA SER A 43 -5.16 1.58 -6.44
C SER A 43 -4.13 1.67 -7.57
N PRO A 44 -4.41 1.08 -8.75
CA PRO A 44 -3.47 1.12 -9.87
C PRO A 44 -3.03 2.54 -10.23
N SER A 45 -3.98 3.49 -10.28
CA SER A 45 -3.67 4.89 -10.57
C SER A 45 -2.77 5.54 -9.52
N LEU A 46 -2.98 5.24 -8.23
CA LEU A 46 -2.13 5.79 -7.17
C LEU A 46 -0.74 5.14 -7.20
N THR A 47 -0.66 3.85 -7.50
CA THR A 47 0.61 3.15 -7.70
C THR A 47 1.39 3.77 -8.86
N ASP A 48 0.76 4.07 -9.99
CA ASP A 48 1.42 4.68 -11.15
C ASP A 48 1.92 6.11 -10.82
N GLU A 49 1.13 6.89 -10.10
CA GLU A 49 1.54 8.22 -9.63
C GLU A 49 2.69 8.13 -8.62
N PHE A 50 2.66 7.15 -7.72
CA PHE A 50 3.74 6.92 -6.76
C PHE A 50 5.01 6.42 -7.46
N HIS A 51 4.88 5.61 -8.50
CA HIS A 51 6.00 5.14 -9.31
C HIS A 51 6.73 6.29 -10.01
N LYS A 52 5.98 7.30 -10.50
CA LYS A 52 6.56 8.53 -11.06
C LYS A 52 7.26 9.35 -9.98
N TYR A 53 6.62 9.53 -8.83
CA TYR A 53 7.24 10.23 -7.70
C TYR A 53 8.57 9.60 -7.28
N LEU A 54 8.65 8.26 -7.24
CA LEU A 54 9.89 7.55 -6.90
C LEU A 54 10.96 7.69 -8.00
N HIS A 55 10.56 7.77 -9.28
CA HIS A 55 11.47 8.08 -10.38
C HIS A 55 12.16 9.43 -10.16
N ASP A 56 11.36 10.46 -9.88
CA ASP A 56 11.85 11.83 -9.73
C ASP A 56 12.81 11.92 -8.53
N LEU A 57 12.51 11.22 -7.43
CA LEU A 57 13.43 11.10 -6.29
C LEU A 57 14.73 10.35 -6.61
N ASP A 58 14.65 9.27 -7.40
CA ASP A 58 15.82 8.50 -7.82
C ASP A 58 16.73 9.35 -8.72
N GLU A 59 16.16 10.14 -9.65
CA GLU A 59 16.89 11.12 -10.47
C GLU A 59 17.57 12.21 -9.61
N ASP A 60 16.84 12.78 -8.64
CA ASP A 60 17.35 13.83 -7.75
C ASP A 60 18.50 13.36 -6.83
N THR A 61 18.58 12.05 -6.56
CA THR A 61 19.58 11.46 -5.65
C THR A 61 20.70 10.72 -6.36
N GLU A 62 20.72 10.71 -7.70
CA GLU A 62 21.64 9.90 -8.53
C GLU A 62 21.58 8.39 -8.19
N GLU A 63 20.48 7.92 -7.60
CA GLU A 63 20.24 6.52 -7.26
C GLU A 63 19.39 5.85 -8.34
N ASP A 64 19.96 5.61 -9.51
CA ASP A 64 19.29 5.08 -10.71
C ASP A 64 18.33 3.92 -10.40
N GLY A 65 17.02 4.24 -10.41
CA GLY A 65 15.91 3.29 -10.30
C GLY A 65 15.81 2.54 -8.98
N LEU A 66 16.53 2.94 -7.92
CA LEU A 66 16.54 2.21 -6.65
C LEU A 66 15.13 2.02 -6.07
N ARG A 67 14.40 3.13 -5.90
CA ARG A 67 13.07 3.13 -5.29
C ARG A 67 12.01 2.60 -6.25
N GLN A 68 12.19 2.80 -7.55
CA GLN A 68 11.34 2.17 -8.55
C GLN A 68 11.44 0.64 -8.51
N ASN A 69 12.66 0.11 -8.46
CA ASN A 69 12.90 -1.34 -8.37
C ASN A 69 12.25 -1.94 -7.10
N TRP A 70 12.22 -1.18 -6.00
CA TRP A 70 11.49 -1.58 -4.79
C TRP A 70 9.99 -1.72 -5.03
N LEU A 71 9.37 -0.73 -5.68
CA LEU A 71 7.95 -0.78 -5.99
C LEU A 71 7.63 -1.94 -6.96
N ASP A 72 8.41 -2.09 -8.03
CA ASP A 72 8.25 -3.18 -9.01
C ASP A 72 8.40 -4.57 -8.39
N PHE A 73 9.33 -4.71 -7.46
CA PHE A 73 9.50 -5.94 -6.69
C PHE A 73 8.26 -6.24 -5.82
N VAL A 74 7.73 -5.24 -5.12
CA VAL A 74 6.51 -5.38 -4.31
C VAL A 74 5.31 -5.78 -5.18
N MET A 75 5.16 -5.18 -6.37
CA MET A 75 4.10 -5.52 -7.31
C MET A 75 4.24 -6.96 -7.83
N SER A 76 5.47 -7.42 -8.08
CA SER A 76 5.74 -8.82 -8.46
C SER A 76 5.45 -9.81 -7.33
N CYS A 77 5.76 -9.45 -6.08
CA CYS A 77 5.38 -10.23 -4.90
C CYS A 77 3.85 -10.34 -4.74
N ARG A 78 3.12 -9.27 -5.06
CA ARG A 78 1.66 -9.28 -5.05
C ARG A 78 1.09 -10.21 -6.11
N GLU A 79 1.59 -10.15 -7.35
CA GLU A 79 1.19 -11.07 -8.43
C GLU A 79 1.44 -12.53 -8.00
N LEU A 80 2.60 -12.81 -7.41
CA LEU A 80 2.94 -14.12 -6.88
C LEU A 80 1.93 -14.59 -5.81
N LYS A 81 1.56 -13.71 -4.88
CA LYS A 81 0.60 -14.01 -3.81
C LYS A 81 -0.79 -14.30 -4.37
N GLU A 82 -1.27 -13.50 -5.32
CA GLU A 82 -2.57 -13.70 -5.97
C GLU A 82 -2.63 -15.06 -6.70
N VAL A 83 -1.56 -15.47 -7.38
CA VAL A 83 -1.46 -16.80 -7.99
C VAL A 83 -1.49 -17.91 -6.94
N ILE A 84 -0.80 -17.73 -5.80
CA ILE A 84 -0.77 -18.71 -4.71
C ILE A 84 -2.15 -18.90 -4.05
N GLU A 85 -2.84 -17.79 -3.78
CA GLU A 85 -4.14 -17.79 -3.10
C GLU A 85 -5.27 -18.30 -4.00
N SER A 86 -5.17 -18.10 -5.31
CA SER A 86 -6.13 -18.58 -6.31
C SER A 86 -5.99 -20.07 -6.67
N GLY A 87 -5.30 -20.88 -5.86
CA GLY A 87 -4.75 -22.22 -6.13
C GLY A 87 -5.67 -23.38 -6.55
N THR A 88 -6.65 -23.14 -7.40
CA THR A 88 -7.56 -24.13 -7.99
C THR A 88 -7.29 -24.41 -9.48
N GLU A 89 -6.34 -23.70 -10.10
CA GLU A 89 -6.06 -23.84 -11.52
C GLU A 89 -5.06 -24.97 -11.84
N ASN A 90 -5.35 -25.73 -12.91
CA ASN A 90 -4.50 -26.82 -13.42
C ASN A 90 -3.04 -26.40 -13.73
N ASN A 91 -2.78 -25.10 -13.93
CA ASN A 91 -1.48 -24.53 -14.27
C ASN A 91 -0.82 -23.75 -13.13
N HIS A 92 -1.34 -23.83 -11.91
CA HIS A 92 -0.87 -23.06 -10.76
C HIS A 92 0.64 -23.13 -10.55
N LYS A 93 1.20 -24.35 -10.54
CA LYS A 93 2.64 -24.57 -10.37
C LYS A 93 3.46 -23.90 -11.49
N VAL A 94 2.98 -23.95 -12.73
CA VAL A 94 3.67 -23.33 -13.87
C VAL A 94 3.65 -21.81 -13.75
N LYS A 95 2.52 -21.21 -13.35
CA LYS A 95 2.40 -19.76 -13.12
C LYS A 95 3.37 -19.28 -12.03
N VAL A 96 3.38 -19.94 -10.87
CA VAL A 96 4.32 -19.64 -9.77
C VAL A 96 5.77 -19.70 -10.27
N GLN A 97 6.13 -20.75 -11.01
CA GLN A 97 7.48 -20.89 -11.56
C GLN A 97 7.84 -19.79 -12.54
N ASN A 98 6.91 -19.38 -13.41
CA ASN A 98 7.13 -18.32 -14.38
C ASN A 98 7.38 -16.98 -13.67
N ILE A 99 6.58 -16.65 -12.66
CA ILE A 99 6.77 -15.44 -11.85
C ILE A 99 8.14 -15.48 -11.15
N LEU A 100 8.51 -16.61 -10.53
CA LEU A 100 9.81 -16.74 -9.87
C LEU A 100 10.99 -16.58 -10.83
N ARG A 101 10.90 -17.11 -12.06
CA ARG A 101 11.95 -16.93 -13.09
C ARG A 101 12.02 -15.48 -13.59
N LYS A 102 10.86 -14.84 -13.74
CA LYS A 102 10.78 -13.43 -14.08
C LYS A 102 11.44 -12.58 -13.00
N MET A 103 11.04 -12.76 -11.73
CA MET A 103 11.68 -12.10 -10.60
C MET A 103 13.19 -12.39 -10.50
N ALA A 104 13.61 -13.62 -10.83
CA ALA A 104 15.04 -13.95 -10.90
C ALA A 104 15.75 -13.01 -11.87
N THR A 105 15.24 -12.89 -13.09
CA THR A 105 15.80 -12.05 -14.16
C THR A 105 15.77 -10.58 -13.79
N ASP A 106 14.62 -10.09 -13.33
CA ASP A 106 14.36 -8.67 -13.15
C ASP A 106 15.12 -8.11 -11.93
N PHE A 107 15.20 -8.85 -10.83
CA PHE A 107 15.68 -8.30 -9.54
C PHE A 107 16.93 -8.99 -8.97
N PHE A 108 17.21 -10.24 -9.38
CA PHE A 108 18.21 -11.09 -8.70
C PHE A 108 19.33 -11.63 -9.62
N ASN A 109 19.24 -11.47 -10.94
CA ASN A 109 20.24 -11.88 -11.93
C ASN A 109 20.79 -10.63 -12.63
N GLY A 110 21.34 -9.70 -11.86
CA GLY A 110 21.99 -8.53 -12.43
C GLY A 110 23.37 -8.87 -12.99
N LYS A 111 23.50 -9.02 -14.32
CA LYS A 111 24.65 -8.46 -15.04
C LYS A 111 24.56 -6.93 -15.10
N ASP A 112 23.33 -6.43 -14.99
CA ASP A 112 22.97 -5.04 -14.95
C ASP A 112 22.55 -4.70 -13.52
N ASN A 113 23.39 -3.92 -12.82
CA ASN A 113 23.15 -3.58 -11.41
C ASN A 113 21.98 -2.59 -11.25
N ALA A 114 21.56 -1.93 -12.33
CA ALA A 114 20.55 -0.88 -12.30
C ALA A 114 19.12 -1.38 -11.99
N LYS A 115 18.82 -2.68 -12.18
CA LYS A 115 17.50 -3.26 -11.87
C LYS A 115 17.47 -4.10 -10.59
N ARG A 116 18.61 -4.16 -9.89
CA ARG A 116 18.74 -5.04 -8.74
C ARG A 116 17.94 -4.49 -7.58
N VAL A 117 17.10 -5.33 -6.98
CA VAL A 117 16.43 -4.98 -5.72
C VAL A 117 17.49 -4.87 -4.62
N SER A 118 17.61 -3.70 -4.00
CA SER A 118 18.44 -3.50 -2.82
C SER A 118 17.68 -3.94 -1.59
N LEU A 119 18.28 -4.77 -0.74
CA LEU A 119 17.68 -5.23 0.51
C LEU A 119 18.63 -4.87 1.66
N SER A 120 18.08 -4.57 2.83
CA SER A 120 18.84 -4.26 4.04
C SER A 120 19.73 -5.44 4.47
N ASN A 121 19.31 -6.66 4.13
CA ASN A 121 20.03 -7.90 4.45
C ASN A 121 20.57 -8.58 3.17
N PRO A 122 21.90 -8.55 2.92
CA PRO A 122 22.48 -9.17 1.73
C PRO A 122 22.35 -10.71 1.73
N VAL A 123 22.29 -11.35 2.89
CA VAL A 123 22.08 -12.81 2.99
C VAL A 123 20.66 -13.18 2.55
N LEU A 124 19.68 -12.33 2.87
CA LEU A 124 18.30 -12.50 2.42
C LEU A 124 18.24 -12.41 0.89
N TRP A 125 18.97 -11.45 0.29
CA TRP A 125 19.06 -11.31 -1.15
C TRP A 125 19.56 -12.60 -1.83
N THR A 126 20.64 -13.21 -1.34
CA THR A 126 21.16 -14.47 -1.90
C THR A 126 20.16 -15.62 -1.77
N LYS A 127 19.40 -15.68 -0.67
CA LYS A 127 18.34 -16.69 -0.48
C LYS A 127 17.20 -16.51 -1.49
N CYS A 128 16.76 -15.27 -1.70
CA CYS A 128 15.75 -14.94 -2.70
C CYS A 128 16.23 -15.29 -4.12
N GLN A 129 17.45 -14.88 -4.47
CA GLN A 129 18.07 -15.24 -5.74
C GLN A 129 18.09 -16.76 -5.96
N GLY A 130 18.62 -17.52 -4.99
CA GLY A 130 18.71 -18.97 -5.09
C GLY A 130 17.34 -19.65 -5.24
N LEU A 131 16.31 -19.10 -4.60
CA LEU A 131 14.93 -19.57 -4.74
C LEU A 131 14.36 -19.26 -6.13
N CYS A 132 14.46 -18.01 -6.57
CA CYS A 132 13.94 -17.52 -7.84
C CYS A 132 14.59 -18.24 -9.02
N VAL A 133 15.92 -18.40 -9.02
CA VAL A 133 16.67 -19.12 -10.06
C VAL A 133 16.29 -20.58 -10.13
N LYS A 134 16.16 -21.25 -8.97
CA LYS A 134 15.71 -22.66 -8.95
C LYS A 134 14.27 -22.80 -9.41
N ALA A 135 13.45 -21.75 -9.27
CA ALA A 135 12.02 -21.73 -9.58
C ALA A 135 11.31 -22.99 -9.05
N LYS A 136 11.63 -23.38 -7.82
CA LYS A 136 11.13 -24.60 -7.17
C LYS A 136 10.52 -24.22 -5.83
N ALA A 137 9.29 -23.72 -5.87
CA ALA A 137 8.42 -23.64 -4.71
C ALA A 137 7.39 -24.78 -4.79
N LYS A 138 7.32 -25.61 -3.76
CA LYS A 138 6.31 -26.66 -3.63
C LYS A 138 5.10 -26.11 -2.88
N ASN A 139 5.35 -25.30 -1.85
CA ASN A 139 4.33 -24.73 -0.98
C ASN A 139 4.61 -23.24 -0.72
N ALA A 140 3.59 -22.51 -0.24
CA ALA A 140 3.72 -21.10 0.16
C ALA A 140 4.81 -20.85 1.22
N ARG A 141 5.10 -21.85 2.08
CA ARG A 141 6.18 -21.80 3.07
C ARG A 141 7.58 -21.78 2.45
N ASP A 142 7.74 -22.36 1.26
CA ASP A 142 9.05 -22.34 0.60
C ASP A 142 9.43 -20.92 0.18
N LEU A 143 8.43 -20.03 0.04
CA LEU A 143 8.58 -18.63 -0.36
C LEU A 143 8.86 -17.68 0.80
N SER A 144 9.08 -18.20 2.02
CA SER A 144 9.42 -17.36 3.19
C SER A 144 10.53 -16.32 2.93
N PRO A 145 11.62 -16.62 2.20
CA PRO A 145 12.60 -15.59 1.86
C PRO A 145 12.03 -14.42 1.06
N ILE A 146 11.13 -14.70 0.11
CA ILE A 146 10.48 -13.68 -0.72
C ILE A 146 9.58 -12.80 0.15
N TRP A 147 8.83 -13.39 1.09
CA TRP A 147 7.96 -12.62 1.98
C TRP A 147 8.75 -11.75 2.97
N LEU A 148 9.88 -12.24 3.47
CA LEU A 148 10.77 -11.43 4.30
C LEU A 148 11.38 -10.26 3.51
N ALA A 149 11.75 -10.49 2.24
CA ALA A 149 12.27 -9.43 1.38
C ALA A 149 11.18 -8.40 1.02
N HIS A 150 9.96 -8.87 0.77
CA HIS A 150 8.79 -8.00 0.59
C HIS A 150 8.59 -7.11 1.81
N ASP A 151 8.61 -7.66 3.03
CA ASP A 151 8.40 -6.88 4.25
C ASP A 151 9.54 -5.88 4.52
N ASP A 152 10.77 -6.21 4.14
CA ASP A 152 11.93 -5.30 4.19
C ASP A 152 11.71 -4.10 3.24
N VAL A 153 11.35 -4.37 1.98
CA VAL A 153 11.09 -3.33 0.99
C VAL A 153 9.87 -2.47 1.35
N ILE A 154 8.80 -3.08 1.88
CA ILE A 154 7.62 -2.34 2.35
C ILE A 154 8.01 -1.34 3.43
N LYS A 155 8.89 -1.70 4.38
CA LYS A 155 9.36 -0.74 5.40
C LYS A 155 10.08 0.44 4.77
N SER A 156 10.99 0.18 3.82
CA SER A 156 11.70 1.25 3.11
C SER A 156 10.75 2.18 2.34
N LEU A 157 9.71 1.63 1.71
CA LEU A 157 8.68 2.43 1.02
C LEU A 157 7.75 3.15 2.00
N ASP A 158 7.51 2.59 3.19
CA ASP A 158 6.67 3.20 4.22
C ASP A 158 7.30 4.49 4.78
N ASP A 159 8.62 4.60 4.79
CA ASP A 159 9.29 5.85 5.16
C ASP A 159 9.11 6.96 4.09
N ILE A 160 8.88 6.57 2.83
CA ILE A 160 8.84 7.49 1.66
C ILE A 160 7.41 7.92 1.30
N HIS A 161 6.39 7.11 1.64
CA HIS A 161 5.02 7.37 1.17
C HIS A 161 4.37 8.63 1.79
N GLN A 162 4.81 9.06 2.99
CA GLN A 162 4.25 10.23 3.66
C GLN A 162 4.53 11.53 2.89
N PRO A 163 5.79 11.83 2.49
CA PRO A 163 6.11 12.93 1.58
C PRO A 163 5.26 12.96 0.30
N PHE A 164 5.08 11.83 -0.38
CA PHE A 164 4.24 11.72 -1.58
C PHE A 164 2.79 12.16 -1.32
N LEU A 165 2.21 11.74 -0.19
CA LEU A 165 0.82 12.08 0.14
C LEU A 165 0.65 13.56 0.48
N LEU A 166 1.67 14.17 1.11
CA LEU A 166 1.70 15.61 1.38
C LEU A 166 1.79 16.41 0.08
N GLN A 167 2.73 16.07 -0.81
CA GLN A 167 2.84 16.70 -2.13
C GLN A 167 1.51 16.63 -2.89
N ARG A 168 0.87 15.47 -2.92
CA ARG A 168 -0.43 15.28 -3.58
C ARG A 168 -1.55 16.11 -2.96
N TYR A 169 -1.53 16.32 -1.64
CA TYR A 169 -2.49 17.18 -0.96
C TYR A 169 -2.27 18.64 -1.33
N ASP A 170 -1.02 19.08 -1.38
CA ASP A 170 -0.64 20.44 -1.74
C ASP A 170 -0.92 20.74 -3.21
N GLU A 171 -0.68 19.82 -4.14
CA GLU A 171 -1.04 20.01 -5.56
C GLU A 171 -2.55 20.14 -5.77
N ARG A 172 -3.35 19.40 -4.98
CA ARG A 172 -4.82 19.45 -5.06
C ARG A 172 -5.43 20.68 -4.40
N ASN A 173 -4.81 21.22 -3.36
CA ASN A 173 -5.35 22.34 -2.58
C ASN A 173 -4.66 23.67 -2.89
N GLY A 174 -3.41 23.64 -3.35
CA GLY A 174 -2.63 24.80 -3.80
C GLY A 174 -3.21 25.47 -5.05
N GLY A 175 -4.07 24.78 -5.80
CA GLY A 175 -4.87 25.36 -6.89
C GLY A 175 -6.06 26.23 -6.43
N ASN A 176 -6.47 26.16 -5.15
CA ASN A 176 -7.64 26.90 -4.64
C ASN A 176 -7.30 28.11 -3.76
N VAL A 177 -6.03 28.33 -3.41
CA VAL A 177 -5.66 29.44 -2.50
C VAL A 177 -5.36 30.74 -3.25
N LEU A 178 -5.12 30.70 -4.56
CA LEU A 178 -4.89 31.89 -5.39
C LEU A 178 -6.18 32.49 -5.98
N ALA A 179 -7.29 31.75 -6.01
CA ALA A 179 -8.57 32.29 -6.51
C ALA A 179 -9.33 33.11 -5.45
N ASP A 180 -9.18 32.80 -4.16
CA ASP A 180 -9.86 33.54 -3.08
C ASP A 180 -9.11 34.80 -2.62
N ALA A 181 -7.84 34.97 -3.00
CA ALA A 181 -7.05 36.16 -2.64
C ALA A 181 -7.34 37.38 -3.53
N VAL A 182 -8.01 37.21 -4.68
CA VAL A 182 -8.34 38.32 -5.60
C VAL A 182 -9.74 38.89 -5.33
N GLN A 183 -10.60 38.19 -4.59
CA GLN A 183 -11.96 38.68 -4.27
C GLN A 183 -12.03 39.53 -2.99
N CYS A 184 -10.93 39.67 -2.23
CA CYS A 184 -10.87 40.53 -1.05
C CYS A 184 -10.09 41.85 -1.27
N LEU A 185 -9.72 42.17 -2.51
CA LEU A 185 -9.01 43.40 -2.88
C LEU A 185 -9.68 44.20 -4.01
N LEU A 186 -11.01 44.08 -4.14
CA LEU A 186 -11.89 45.04 -4.84
C LEU A 186 -13.09 45.34 -3.96
#